data_AF-A0A959Z0Y9-F1
#
_entry.id   AF-A0A959Z0Y9-F1
#
_cell.length_a   1.000
_cell.length_b   1.000
_cell.length_c   1.000
_cell.angle_alpha   90.00
_cell.angle_beta   90.00
_cell.angle_gamma   90.00
#
_symmetry.space_group_name_H-M   'P 1'
#
loop_
_entity.id
_entity.type
_entity.pdbx_description
1 polymer ?
#
loop_
_entity_poly.entity_id
_entity_poly.type
_entity_poly.pdbx_seq_one_letter_code
_entity_poly.pdbx_strand_id
1 'polypeptide(L)'
;GTNKAIDLDEYDLYYDHLFLWDREKKRLAGAYRIGDGRRIVRRYGKRGFYTHTLFRMDRGMEKVLGQAFELGRSFVVQEYQKHR
;
A
#
# COMPACT_ATOMS: atom_id res chain seq x y z
N GLY A 1 -5.26 5.60 -8.91
CA GLY A 1 -6.57 5.21 -8.36
C GLY A 1 -7.33 4.46 -9.41
N THR A 2 -8.33 3.68 -9.00
CA THR A 2 -9.26 2.94 -9.87
C THR A 2 -10.23 3.83 -10.64
N ASN A 3 -10.11 5.17 -10.53
CA ASN A 3 -11.00 6.19 -11.13
C ASN A 3 -12.48 6.05 -10.75
N LYS A 4 -12.78 5.27 -9.70
CA LYS A 4 -14.14 5.08 -9.18
C LYS A 4 -14.41 6.05 -8.04
N ALA A 5 -15.70 6.32 -7.80
CA ALA A 5 -16.16 7.12 -6.66
C ALA A 5 -15.77 6.51 -5.30
N ILE A 6 -15.53 5.20 -5.27
CA ILE A 6 -14.97 4.46 -4.14
C ILE A 6 -13.75 3.71 -4.67
N ASP A 7 -12.56 4.12 -4.22
CA ASP A 7 -11.27 3.55 -4.66
C ASP A 7 -10.92 2.29 -3.85
N LEU A 8 -11.78 1.26 -3.93
CA LEU A 8 -11.52 -0.06 -3.35
C LEU A 8 -11.00 -1.02 -4.42
N ASP A 9 -9.99 -1.81 -4.06
CA ASP A 9 -9.47 -2.90 -4.88
C ASP A 9 -9.27 -4.20 -4.07
N GLU A 10 -8.98 -5.31 -4.74
CA GLU A 10 -8.86 -6.63 -4.11
C GLU A 10 -7.74 -6.70 -3.07
N TYR A 11 -6.75 -5.81 -3.14
CA TYR A 11 -5.64 -5.75 -2.20
C TYR A 11 -6.09 -5.25 -0.83
N ASP A 12 -7.18 -4.47 -0.75
CA ASP A 12 -7.73 -4.00 0.52
C ASP A 12 -8.24 -5.14 1.43
N LEU A 13 -8.43 -6.35 0.89
CA LEU A 13 -8.84 -7.53 1.65
C LEU A 13 -7.71 -8.13 2.50
N TYR A 14 -6.45 -7.87 2.15
CA TYR A 14 -5.30 -8.52 2.82
C TYR A 14 -4.06 -7.64 2.97
N TYR A 15 -4.12 -6.39 2.55
CA TYR A 15 -3.17 -5.36 2.95
C TYR A 15 -3.68 -4.69 4.22
N ASP A 16 -2.75 -4.26 5.06
CA ASP A 16 -3.06 -3.49 6.26
C ASP A 16 -3.12 -2.00 5.91
N HIS A 17 -3.96 -1.23 6.60
CA HIS A 17 -4.06 0.22 6.42
C HIS A 17 -3.47 0.94 7.63
N LEU A 18 -2.45 1.76 7.40
CA LEU A 18 -1.85 2.63 8.40
C LEU A 18 -2.46 4.02 8.28
N PHE A 19 -3.13 4.47 9.34
CA PHE A 19 -3.73 5.80 9.41
C PHE A 19 -2.86 6.76 10.24
N LEU A 20 -2.65 7.97 9.71
CA LEU A 20 -2.03 9.07 10.45
C LEU A 20 -3.13 9.94 11.06
N TRP A 21 -3.27 9.90 12.37
CA TRP A 21 -4.29 10.65 13.10
C TRP A 21 -3.69 11.85 13.84
N ASP A 22 -4.16 13.06 13.52
CA ASP A 22 -3.85 14.26 14.30
C ASP A 22 -4.77 14.30 15.53
N ARG A 23 -4.17 14.14 16.70
CA ARG A 23 -4.89 14.11 17.99
C ARG A 23 -5.43 15.48 18.40
N GLU A 24 -4.72 16.56 18.08
CA GLU A 24 -5.11 17.91 18.47
C GLU A 24 -6.26 18.41 17.61
N LYS A 25 -6.14 18.26 16.29
CA LYS A 25 -7.17 18.65 15.32
C LYS A 25 -8.26 17.60 15.13
N LYS A 26 -8.13 16.44 15.79
CA LYS A 26 -9.06 15.30 15.74
C LYS A 26 -9.44 14.91 14.31
N ARG A 27 -8.44 14.78 13.44
CA ARG A 27 -8.66 14.51 12.01
C ARG A 27 -7.60 13.60 11.43
N LEU A 28 -7.95 12.97 10.31
CA LEU A 28 -7.01 12.19 9.52
C LEU A 28 -6.03 13.13 8.81
N ALA A 29 -4.74 12.91 8.99
CA ALA A 29 -3.66 13.66 8.34
C ALA A 29 -3.16 12.94 7.07
N GLY A 30 -3.37 11.63 6.97
CA GLY A 30 -2.93 10.82 5.83
C GLY A 30 -3.09 9.34 6.09
N ALA A 31 -2.76 8.52 5.10
CA ALA A 31 -2.74 7.07 5.26
C ALA A 31 -1.76 6.40 4.29
N TYR A 32 -1.44 5.14 4.58
CA TYR A 32 -0.69 4.23 3.72
C TYR A 32 -1.37 2.88 3.69
N ARG A 33 -1.27 2.19 2.55
CA ARG A 33 -1.56 0.76 2.45
C ARG A 33 -0.25 -0.01 2.53
N ILE A 34 -0.22 -1.07 3.34
CA ILE A 34 0.98 -1.84 3.69
C ILE A 34 0.71 -3.32 3.41
N GLY A 35 1.49 -3.88 2.49
CA GLY A 35 1.48 -5.31 2.18
C GLY A 35 2.67 -6.00 2.83
N ASP A 36 2.44 -6.84 3.84
CA ASP A 36 3.48 -7.74 4.37
C ASP A 36 3.88 -8.76 3.31
N GLY A 37 5.05 -8.55 2.70
CA GLY A 37 5.52 -9.38 1.60
C GLY A 37 5.71 -10.84 2.00
N ARG A 38 6.05 -11.13 3.26
CA ARG A 38 6.12 -12.51 3.77
C ARG A 38 4.74 -13.17 3.76
N ARG A 39 3.71 -12.45 4.22
CA ARG A 39 2.31 -12.93 4.23
C ARG A 39 1.77 -13.11 2.82
N ILE A 40 2.06 -12.17 1.94
CA ILE A 40 1.58 -12.15 0.56
C ILE A 40 2.21 -13.28 -0.26
N VAL A 41 3.54 -13.41 -0.26
CA VAL A 41 4.24 -14.48 -0.99
C VAL A 41 3.71 -15.85 -0.57
N ARG A 42 3.56 -16.08 0.74
CA ARG A 42 3.09 -17.38 1.26
C ARG A 42 1.68 -17.75 0.80
N ARG A 43 0.78 -16.78 0.65
CA ARG A 43 -0.64 -17.05 0.34
C ARG A 43 -0.96 -16.92 -1.16
N TYR A 44 -0.32 -15.98 -1.85
CA TYR A 44 -0.68 -15.56 -3.21
C TYR A 44 0.51 -15.57 -4.19
N GLY A 45 1.73 -15.87 -3.71
CA GLY A 45 2.96 -15.75 -4.48
C GLY A 45 3.19 -14.32 -4.97
N LYS A 46 4.03 -14.17 -6.01
CA LYS A 46 4.33 -12.85 -6.61
C LYS A 46 3.10 -12.12 -7.20
N ARG A 47 2.03 -12.84 -7.54
CA ARG A 47 0.80 -12.25 -8.12
C ARG A 47 -0.02 -11.48 -7.10
N GLY A 48 0.17 -11.74 -5.81
CA GLY A 48 -0.52 -11.02 -4.74
C GLY A 48 0.01 -9.61 -4.48
N PHE A 49 1.09 -9.19 -5.14
CA PHE A 49 1.63 -7.84 -5.01
C PHE A 49 0.96 -6.89 -6.00
N TYR A 50 0.60 -5.69 -5.57
CA TYR A 50 0.10 -4.67 -6.49
C TYR A 50 1.17 -4.30 -7.51
N THR A 51 2.44 -4.25 -7.12
CA THR A 51 3.56 -3.93 -8.01
C THR A 51 3.71 -4.96 -9.14
N HIS A 52 3.18 -6.18 -8.99
CA HIS A 52 3.14 -7.19 -10.06
C HIS A 52 2.25 -6.78 -11.23
N THR A 53 1.24 -5.93 -11.00
CA THR A 53 0.38 -5.39 -12.07
C THR A 53 1.07 -4.30 -12.88
N LEU A 54 2.12 -3.68 -12.31
CA LEU A 54 2.82 -2.55 -12.91
C LEU A 54 4.13 -2.97 -13.59
N PHE A 55 4.80 -4.00 -13.06
CA PHE A 55 6.13 -4.40 -13.52
C PHE A 55 6.24 -5.91 -13.73
N ARG A 56 6.96 -6.29 -14.79
CA ARG A 56 7.43 -7.66 -14.96
C ARG A 56 8.75 -7.84 -14.21
N MET A 57 8.66 -8.40 -13.01
CA MET A 57 9.83 -8.71 -12.20
C MET A 57 10.43 -10.06 -12.55
N ASP A 58 11.75 -10.15 -12.51
CA ASP A 58 12.47 -11.40 -12.66
C ASP A 58 12.21 -12.38 -11.49
N ARG A 59 12.74 -13.60 -11.59
CA ARG A 59 12.59 -14.60 -10.53
C ARG A 59 13.36 -14.24 -9.25
N GLY A 60 14.44 -13.46 -9.35
CA GLY A 60 15.26 -13.08 -8.20
C GLY A 60 14.51 -12.17 -7.22
N MET A 61 13.60 -11.34 -7.75
CA MET A 61 12.80 -10.42 -6.96
C MET A 61 11.82 -11.07 -5.98
N GLU A 62 11.45 -12.35 -6.17
CA GLU A 62 10.52 -13.03 -5.25
C GLU A 62 11.08 -13.12 -3.82
N LYS A 63 12.38 -13.35 -3.69
CA LYS A 63 13.05 -13.37 -2.39
C LYS A 63 13.03 -11.98 -1.73
N VAL A 64 13.29 -10.93 -2.52
CA VAL A 64 13.29 -9.55 -2.04
C VAL A 64 11.90 -9.15 -1.56
N LEU A 65 10.88 -9.45 -2.37
CA LEU A 65 9.48 -9.18 -2.03
C LEU A 65 9.05 -9.92 -0.77
N GLY A 66 9.45 -11.18 -0.59
CA GLY A 66 9.15 -11.95 0.63
C GLY A 66 9.80 -11.42 1.92
N GLN A 67 10.74 -10.49 1.81
CA GLN A 67 11.45 -9.86 2.93
C GLN A 67 11.14 -8.36 3.08
N ALA A 68 10.19 -7.83 2.30
CA ALA A 68 9.87 -6.41 2.23
C ALA A 68 8.41 -6.13 2.62
N PHE A 69 8.12 -4.86 2.86
CA PHE A 69 6.76 -4.33 2.87
C PHE A 69 6.49 -3.58 1.58
N GLU A 70 5.38 -3.88 0.92
CA GLU A 70 4.91 -3.09 -0.21
C GLU A 70 4.08 -1.92 0.31
N LEU A 71 4.47 -0.69 -0.03
CA LEU A 71 3.74 0.52 0.32
C LEU A 71 3.01 1.05 -0.91
N GLY A 72 1.74 1.41 -0.74
CA GLY A 72 0.94 1.96 -1.82
C GLY A 72 -0.21 2.81 -1.32
N ARG A 73 -0.95 3.41 -2.27
CA ARG A 73 -2.14 4.25 -2.01
C ARG A 73 -1.89 5.30 -0.90
N SER A 74 -0.66 5.81 -0.84
CA SER A 74 -0.29 6.79 0.17
C SER A 74 -0.89 8.15 -0.17
N PHE A 75 -1.38 8.83 0.86
CA PHE A 75 -1.76 10.23 0.75
C PHE A 75 -1.47 10.96 2.04
N VAL A 76 -1.21 12.26 1.88
CA VAL A 76 -1.15 13.23 2.98
C VAL A 76 -2.18 14.29 2.63
N VAL A 77 -3.03 14.64 3.59
CA VAL A 77 -4.04 15.68 3.40
C VAL A 77 -3.35 17.02 3.13
N GLN A 78 -3.90 17.83 2.22
CA GLN A 78 -3.24 19.02 1.66
C GLN A 78 -2.66 19.95 2.73
N GLU A 79 -3.38 20.15 3.82
CA GLU A 79 -2.96 21.00 4.94
C GLU A 79 -1.73 20.52 5.71
N TYR A 80 -1.30 19.26 5.51
CA TYR A 80 -0.08 18.69 6.08
C TYR A 80 1.04 18.53 5.05
N GLN A 81 0.80 18.87 3.78
CA GLN A 81 1.83 18.80 2.75
C GLN A 81 2.78 20.00 2.88
N LYS A 82 4.09 19.74 2.85
CA LYS A 82 5.09 20.82 2.77
C LYS A 82 4.93 21.54 1.43
N HIS A 83 4.64 22.83 1.50
CA HIS A 83 4.68 23.69 0.32
C HIS A 83 6.15 23.96 0.03
N ARG A 84 6.59 23.63 -1.19
CA ARG A 84 7.93 23.96 -1.70
C ARG A 84 7.86 25.21 -2.54
#